data_AF-A0A972MYN0-F1
#
_entry.id   AF-A0A972MYN0-F1
#
_cell.length_a   1.000
_cell.length_b   1.000
_cell.length_c   1.000
_cell.angle_alpha   90.00
_cell.angle_beta   90.00
_cell.angle_gamma   90.00
#
_symmetry.space_group_name_H-M   'P 1'
#
loop_
_entity.id
_entity.type
_entity.pdbx_description
1 polymer ?
#
loop_
_entity_poly.entity_id
_entity_poly.type
_entity_poly.pdbx_seq_one_letter_code
_entity_poly.pdbx_strand_id
1 'polypeptide(L)'
;MPGSSHEVDPSFMDALPLNIREPALDLIRFSSLKDMLEMRVEAPDAFLQDKYELSTEQWNVILNAVILTKISYFHIEKTFPNRYIDKLFEIAAFAYDMQGKNVGELYQALINEHPQMADWIKRALIVKQQNLKMAQART
;
A
#
# COMPACT_ATOMS: atom_id res chain seq x y z
N MET A 1 -7.98 5.08 19.95
CA MET A 1 -8.94 4.11 19.36
C MET A 1 -10.36 4.63 19.63
N PRO A 2 -11.37 4.43 18.76
CA PRO A 2 -11.46 3.49 17.63
C PRO A 2 -11.85 4.18 16.30
N GLY A 3 -11.07 3.98 15.24
CA GLY A 3 -11.56 4.17 13.87
C GLY A 3 -12.09 2.82 13.40
N SER A 4 -13.32 2.76 12.92
CA SER A 4 -13.96 1.56 12.38
C SER A 4 -13.09 0.93 11.28
N SER A 5 -12.33 -0.11 11.67
CA SER A 5 -11.30 -0.80 10.90
C SER A 5 -11.87 -1.76 9.84
N HIS A 6 -12.87 -1.33 9.08
CA HIS A 6 -13.53 -2.16 8.07
C HIS A 6 -12.99 -1.97 6.65
N GLU A 7 -12.05 -1.03 6.42
CA GLU A 7 -11.52 -0.72 5.08
C GLU A 7 -10.03 -1.02 4.91
N VAL A 8 -9.33 -1.34 6.00
CA VAL A 8 -7.92 -1.73 5.95
C VAL A 8 -7.83 -3.17 5.49
N ASP A 9 -6.96 -3.46 4.53
CA ASP A 9 -6.63 -4.82 4.11
C ASP A 9 -5.47 -5.40 4.95
N PRO A 10 -5.76 -6.30 5.92
CA PRO A 10 -4.72 -6.94 6.72
C PRO A 10 -4.10 -8.14 6.00
N SER A 11 -4.65 -8.60 4.87
CA SER A 11 -4.29 -9.89 4.28
C SER A 11 -2.82 -10.00 3.91
N PHE A 12 -2.18 -8.90 3.49
CA PHE A 12 -0.73 -8.87 3.25
C PHE A 12 0.08 -9.11 4.52
N MET A 13 -0.33 -8.51 5.64
CA MET A 13 0.31 -8.69 6.94
C MET A 13 0.03 -10.08 7.52
N ASP A 14 -1.18 -10.59 7.34
CA ASP A 14 -1.58 -11.93 7.80
C ASP A 14 -0.85 -13.04 7.04
N ALA A 15 -0.53 -12.81 5.76
CA ALA A 15 0.25 -13.72 4.94
C ALA A 15 1.73 -13.81 5.36
N LEU A 16 2.24 -12.88 6.19
CA LEU A 16 3.63 -12.92 6.64
C LEU A 16 3.90 -14.12 7.57
N PRO A 17 5.03 -14.83 7.38
CA PRO A 17 5.56 -15.79 8.34
C PRO A 17 5.71 -15.21 9.74
N LEU A 18 5.44 -16.02 10.77
CA LEU A 18 5.42 -15.58 12.17
C LEU A 18 6.73 -14.92 12.62
N ASN A 19 7.88 -15.41 12.14
CA ASN A 19 9.20 -14.91 12.49
C ASN A 19 9.51 -13.51 11.94
N ILE A 20 8.70 -12.98 11.01
CA ILE A 20 8.90 -11.65 10.42
C ILE A 20 7.72 -10.69 10.68
N ARG A 21 6.74 -11.09 11.48
CA ARG A 21 5.56 -10.25 11.79
C ARG A 21 5.88 -9.11 12.75
N GLU A 22 6.75 -9.33 13.74
CA GLU A 22 7.12 -8.28 14.69
C GLU A 22 7.75 -7.04 14.03
N PRO A 23 8.78 -7.17 13.16
CA PRO A 23 9.31 -6.00 12.44
C PRO A 23 8.26 -5.34 11.54
N ALA A 24 7.36 -6.12 10.93
CA ALA A 24 6.26 -5.57 10.15
C ALA A 24 5.29 -4.73 11.00
N LEU A 25 4.99 -5.17 12.23
CA LEU A 25 4.16 -4.44 13.18
C LEU A 25 4.81 -3.15 13.67
N ASP A 26 6.14 -3.13 13.80
CA ASP A 26 6.87 -1.92 14.14
C ASP A 26 6.81 -0.91 12.98
N LEU A 27 7.08 -1.35 11.76
CA LEU A 27 7.03 -0.50 10.57
C LEU A 27 5.64 0.10 10.35
N ILE A 28 4.57 -0.71 10.44
CA ILE A 28 3.21 -0.20 10.20
C ILE A 28 2.84 0.91 11.22
N ARG A 29 3.33 0.79 12.46
CA ARG A 29 3.05 1.71 13.58
C ARG A 29 3.90 2.97 13.54
N PHE A 30 5.20 2.85 13.27
CA PHE A 30 6.17 3.91 13.54
C PHE A 30 6.79 4.54 12.29
N SER A 31 6.72 3.88 11.13
CA SER A 31 7.33 4.40 9.89
C SER A 31 6.30 5.08 8.99
N SER A 32 6.66 6.16 8.31
CA SER A 32 5.80 6.75 7.29
C SER A 32 5.81 5.90 6.00
N LEU A 33 4.82 6.11 5.12
CA LEU A 33 4.84 5.46 3.79
C LEU A 33 6.11 5.85 3.00
N LYS A 34 6.56 7.09 3.15
CA LYS A 34 7.77 7.58 2.51
C LYS A 34 9.00 6.83 3.03
N ASP A 35 9.14 6.71 4.35
CA ASP A 35 10.31 6.05 4.96
C ASP A 35 10.40 4.60 4.50
N MET A 36 9.27 3.89 4.46
CA MET A 36 9.24 2.50 3.99
C MET A 36 9.61 2.36 2.51
N LEU A 37 9.27 3.34 1.67
CA LEU A 37 9.68 3.33 0.27
C LEU A 37 11.18 3.58 0.12
N GLU A 38 11.74 4.50 0.91
CA GLU A 38 13.19 4.74 0.97
C GLU A 38 13.91 3.47 1.43
N MET A 39 13.46 2.85 2.53
CA MET A 39 14.01 1.59 3.03
C MET A 39 13.91 0.44 2.01
N ARG A 40 12.84 0.41 1.20
CA ARG A 40 12.65 -0.63 0.18
C ARG A 40 13.64 -0.50 -0.99
N VAL A 41 14.17 0.70 -1.22
CA VAL A 41 15.15 0.99 -2.27
C VAL A 41 16.58 0.90 -1.74
N GLU A 42 16.84 1.43 -0.54
CA GLU A 42 18.20 1.62 0.00
C GLU A 42 18.59 0.62 1.09
N ALA A 43 17.63 -0.13 1.63
CA ALA A 43 17.67 -0.94 2.86
C ALA A 43 17.20 -0.19 4.13
N PRO A 44 16.75 -0.92 5.17
CA PRO A 44 16.35 -0.33 6.45
C PRO A 44 17.47 0.43 7.14
N ASP A 45 17.13 1.37 8.02
CA ASP A 45 18.13 2.08 8.82
C ASP A 45 18.88 1.15 9.80
N ALA A 46 20.01 1.65 10.33
CA ALA A 46 20.84 0.89 11.26
C ALA A 46 20.09 0.43 12.51
N PHE A 47 19.14 1.22 13.01
CA PHE A 47 18.36 0.86 14.20
C PHE A 47 17.52 -0.41 13.95
N LEU A 48 16.84 -0.49 12.81
CA LEU A 48 16.04 -1.66 12.44
C LEU A 48 16.93 -2.88 12.13
N GLN A 49 18.07 -2.67 11.47
CA GLN A 49 19.02 -3.75 11.17
C GLN A 49 19.66 -4.33 12.45
N ASP A 50 20.00 -3.48 13.42
CA ASP A 50 20.56 -3.93 14.70
C ASP A 50 19.51 -4.64 15.57
N LYS A 51 18.23 -4.22 15.47
CA LYS A 51 17.13 -4.82 16.23
C LYS A 51 16.68 -6.17 15.67
N TYR A 52 16.73 -6.35 14.35
CA TYR A 52 16.21 -7.53 13.67
C TYR A 52 17.25 -8.12 12.73
N GLU A 53 17.71 -9.33 13.04
CA GLU A 53 18.61 -10.11 12.20
C GLU A 53 17.85 -10.72 11.01
N LEU A 54 17.64 -9.91 9.96
CA LEU A 54 16.90 -10.29 8.76
C LEU A 54 17.73 -10.12 7.49
N SER A 55 17.52 -11.00 6.53
CA SER A 55 18.09 -10.86 5.19
C SER A 55 17.41 -9.75 4.40
N THR A 56 18.07 -9.26 3.35
CA THR A 56 17.51 -8.28 2.41
C THR A 56 16.19 -8.77 1.80
N GLU A 57 16.09 -10.06 1.46
CA GLU A 57 14.85 -10.64 0.94
C GLU A 57 13.72 -10.60 1.96
N GLN A 58 14.00 -10.91 3.23
CA GLN A 58 13.01 -10.84 4.30
C GLN A 58 12.53 -9.41 4.51
N TRP A 59 13.43 -8.44 4.48
CA TRP A 59 13.08 -7.02 4.54
C TRP A 59 12.21 -6.58 3.37
N ASN A 60 12.53 -7.01 2.16
CA ASN A 60 11.71 -6.70 0.98
C ASN A 60 10.29 -7.28 1.10
N VAL A 61 10.16 -8.51 1.59
CA VAL A 61 8.84 -9.14 1.83
C VAL A 61 8.05 -8.36 2.88
N ILE A 62 8.68 -8.00 4.00
CA ILE A 62 8.04 -7.20 5.06
C ILE A 62 7.59 -5.85 4.50
N LEU A 63 8.51 -5.10 3.87
CA LEU A 63 8.25 -3.75 3.38
C LEU A 63 7.13 -3.76 2.33
N ASN A 64 7.15 -4.72 1.39
CA ASN A 64 6.08 -4.88 0.41
C ASN A 64 4.71 -5.07 1.09
N ALA A 65 4.62 -5.99 2.05
CA ALA A 65 3.37 -6.25 2.77
C ALA A 65 2.88 -5.04 3.55
N VAL A 66 3.77 -4.38 4.30
CA VAL A 66 3.43 -3.21 5.13
C VAL A 66 3.03 -2.02 4.26
N ILE A 67 3.73 -1.78 3.15
CA ILE A 67 3.41 -0.71 2.19
C ILE A 67 1.99 -0.94 1.64
N LEU A 68 1.68 -2.14 1.15
CA LEU A 68 0.37 -2.46 0.58
C LEU A 68 -0.75 -2.31 1.61
N THR A 69 -0.56 -2.83 2.81
CA THR A 69 -1.51 -2.62 3.91
C THR A 69 -1.67 -1.14 4.23
N LYS A 70 -0.60 -0.34 4.27
CA LYS A 70 -0.69 1.10 4.57
C LYS A 70 -1.37 1.91 3.47
N ILE A 71 -1.28 1.49 2.21
CA ILE A 71 -2.03 2.13 1.11
C ILE A 71 -3.54 1.99 1.34
N SER A 72 -4.01 0.84 1.83
CA SER A 72 -5.43 0.64 2.14
C SER A 72 -5.97 1.57 3.24
N TYR A 73 -5.10 2.23 4.01
CA TYR A 73 -5.50 3.17 5.07
C TYR A 73 -5.98 4.51 4.49
N PHE A 74 -5.61 4.84 3.25
CA PHE A 74 -6.02 6.09 2.62
C PHE A 74 -7.50 6.02 2.26
N HIS A 75 -8.30 6.84 2.92
CA HIS A 75 -9.71 7.00 2.57
C HIS A 75 -9.83 7.92 1.36
N ILE A 76 -10.13 7.33 0.19
CA ILE A 76 -10.19 8.05 -1.08
C ILE A 76 -11.62 8.55 -1.30
N GLU A 77 -11.83 9.86 -1.15
CA GLU A 77 -13.12 10.53 -1.33
C GLU A 77 -13.11 11.51 -2.51
N LYS A 78 -14.30 12.00 -2.88
CA LYS A 78 -14.44 13.09 -3.86
C LYS A 78 -13.56 14.27 -3.46
N THR A 79 -12.96 14.94 -4.45
CA THR A 79 -11.95 16.00 -4.29
C THR A 79 -10.54 15.54 -3.88
N PHE A 80 -10.34 14.26 -3.53
CA PHE A 80 -8.99 13.72 -3.34
C PHE A 80 -8.19 13.87 -4.66
N PRO A 81 -7.03 14.55 -4.66
CA PRO A 81 -6.34 14.88 -5.90
C PRO A 81 -5.96 13.65 -6.74
N ASN A 82 -6.35 13.64 -8.02
CA ASN A 82 -6.08 12.51 -8.92
C ASN A 82 -4.59 12.17 -9.03
N ARG A 83 -3.70 13.17 -8.97
CA ARG A 83 -2.24 12.96 -8.96
C ARG A 83 -1.77 12.09 -7.78
N TYR A 84 -2.46 12.17 -6.64
CA TYR A 84 -2.13 11.37 -5.46
C TYR A 84 -2.71 9.97 -5.57
N ILE A 85 -3.91 9.82 -6.14
CA ILE A 85 -4.47 8.50 -6.48
C ILE A 85 -3.51 7.75 -7.43
N ASP A 86 -3.02 8.43 -8.46
CA ASP A 86 -2.08 7.83 -9.43
C ASP A 86 -0.77 7.41 -8.77
N LYS A 87 -0.24 8.25 -7.86
CA LYS A 87 0.96 7.89 -7.10
C LYS A 87 0.72 6.69 -6.18
N LEU A 88 -0.44 6.58 -5.54
CA LEU A 88 -0.79 5.41 -4.71
C LEU A 88 -0.89 4.13 -5.56
N PHE A 89 -1.43 4.19 -6.78
CA PHE A 89 -1.42 3.05 -7.69
C PHE A 89 -0.02 2.64 -8.13
N GLU A 90 0.86 3.61 -8.41
CA GLU A 90 2.25 3.36 -8.74
C GLU A 90 2.99 2.69 -7.57
N ILE A 91 2.76 3.15 -6.35
CA ILE A 91 3.36 2.56 -5.13
C ILE A 91 2.81 1.15 -4.91
N ALA A 92 1.50 0.93 -5.09
CA ALA A 92 0.91 -0.40 -4.95
C ALA A 92 1.48 -1.38 -6.00
N ALA A 93 1.60 -0.94 -7.25
CA ALA A 93 2.24 -1.73 -8.30
C ALA A 93 3.72 -2.00 -8.01
N PHE A 94 4.43 -1.03 -7.42
CA PHE A 94 5.81 -1.19 -6.99
C PHE A 94 5.97 -2.25 -5.90
N ALA A 95 5.15 -2.18 -4.85
CA ALA A 95 5.21 -3.10 -3.71
C ALA A 95 4.66 -4.51 -4.03
N TYR A 96 3.82 -4.63 -5.05
CA TYR A 96 3.30 -5.92 -5.53
C TYR A 96 4.11 -6.48 -6.72
N ASP A 97 5.31 -5.94 -6.97
CA ASP A 97 6.22 -6.35 -8.04
C ASP A 97 5.60 -6.34 -9.47
N MET A 98 4.63 -5.46 -9.69
CA MET A 98 3.92 -5.23 -10.96
C MET A 98 4.25 -3.85 -11.57
N GLN A 99 5.47 -3.38 -11.40
CA GLN A 99 5.92 -2.08 -11.94
C GLN A 99 5.68 -2.00 -13.46
N GLY A 100 5.19 -0.85 -13.92
CA GLY A 100 4.86 -0.62 -15.34
C GLY A 100 3.53 -1.25 -15.80
N LYS A 101 2.86 -2.04 -14.95
CA LYS A 101 1.51 -2.54 -15.22
C LYS A 101 0.47 -1.46 -15.01
N ASN A 102 -0.62 -1.54 -15.78
CA ASN A 102 -1.72 -0.60 -15.58
C ASN A 102 -2.57 -1.02 -14.36
N VAL A 103 -3.33 -0.06 -13.81
CA VAL A 103 -4.18 -0.28 -12.63
C VAL A 103 -5.23 -1.38 -12.80
N GLY A 104 -5.68 -1.63 -14.03
CA GLY A 104 -6.59 -2.73 -14.33
C GLY A 104 -5.92 -4.09 -14.19
N GLU A 105 -4.68 -4.24 -14.66
CA GLU A 105 -3.88 -5.45 -14.44
C GLU A 105 -3.60 -5.69 -12.96
N LEU A 106 -3.25 -4.64 -12.21
CA LEU A 106 -3.05 -4.71 -10.76
C LEU A 106 -4.33 -5.17 -10.03
N TYR A 107 -5.48 -4.60 -10.39
CA TYR A 107 -6.78 -5.01 -9.84
C TYR A 107 -7.07 -6.49 -10.08
N GLN A 108 -6.83 -6.99 -11.30
CA GLN A 108 -7.08 -8.39 -11.65
C GLN A 108 -6.16 -9.35 -10.88
N ALA A 109 -4.91 -8.97 -10.63
CA ALA A 109 -4.00 -9.79 -9.85
C ALA A 109 -4.45 -9.90 -8.37
N LEU A 110 -5.05 -8.84 -7.82
CA LEU A 110 -5.43 -8.77 -6.42
C LEU A 110 -6.83 -9.32 -6.11
N ILE A 111 -7.73 -9.41 -7.09
CA ILE A 111 -9.17 -9.68 -6.84
C ILE A 111 -9.44 -10.99 -6.09
N ASN A 112 -8.59 -12.00 -6.27
CA ASN A 112 -8.79 -13.32 -5.65
C ASN A 112 -8.06 -13.45 -4.31
N GLU A 113 -6.81 -12.99 -4.24
CA GLU A 113 -5.94 -13.18 -3.07
C GLU A 113 -6.07 -12.06 -2.03
N HIS A 114 -6.35 -10.84 -2.49
CA HIS A 114 -6.41 -9.61 -1.69
C HIS A 114 -7.66 -8.78 -2.05
N PRO A 115 -8.87 -9.33 -1.83
CA PRO A 115 -10.12 -8.73 -2.33
C PRO A 115 -10.41 -7.35 -1.73
N GLN A 116 -9.94 -7.06 -0.52
CA GLN A 116 -10.16 -5.75 0.12
C GLN A 116 -9.30 -4.67 -0.56
N MET A 117 -8.04 -4.96 -0.87
CA MET A 117 -7.19 -4.08 -1.67
C MET A 117 -7.72 -3.91 -3.10
N ALA A 118 -8.24 -4.97 -3.71
CA ALA A 118 -8.89 -4.86 -5.03
C ALA A 118 -10.11 -3.92 -4.97
N ASP A 119 -10.93 -4.00 -3.92
CA ASP A 119 -12.07 -3.11 -3.72
C ASP A 119 -11.62 -1.66 -3.41
N TRP A 120 -10.52 -1.48 -2.68
CA TRP A 120 -9.88 -0.18 -2.48
C TRP A 120 -9.45 0.45 -3.82
N ILE A 121 -8.78 -0.32 -4.69
CA ILE A 121 -8.39 0.13 -6.04
C ILE A 121 -9.62 0.54 -6.86
N LYS A 122 -10.67 -0.28 -6.83
CA LYS A 122 -11.93 -0.01 -7.53
C LYS A 122 -12.58 1.29 -7.04
N ARG A 123 -12.64 1.51 -5.72
CA ARG A 123 -13.16 2.77 -5.14
C ARG A 123 -12.34 3.98 -5.59
N ALA A 124 -11.01 3.88 -5.51
CA ALA A 124 -10.12 4.95 -5.92
C ALA A 124 -10.28 5.31 -7.42
N LEU A 125 -10.47 4.30 -8.29
CA LEU A 125 -10.77 4.51 -9.70
C LEU A 125 -12.08 5.26 -9.93
N ILE A 126 -13.14 4.87 -9.22
CA ILE A 126 -14.45 5.53 -9.31
C ILE A 126 -14.33 7.00 -8.92
N VAL A 127 -13.65 7.29 -7.80
CA VAL A 127 -13.43 8.66 -7.33
C VAL A 127 -12.61 9.47 -8.34
N LYS A 128 -11.53 8.90 -8.88
CA LYS A 128 -10.73 9.54 -9.93
C LYS A 128 -11.60 9.96 -11.13
N GLN A 129 -12.47 9.07 -11.60
CA GLN A 129 -13.40 9.35 -12.70
C GLN A 129 -14.42 10.43 -12.35
N GLN A 130 -14.96 10.42 -11.12
CA GLN A 130 -15.88 11.46 -10.64
C GLN A 130 -15.21 12.84 -10.60
N ASN A 131 -13.99 12.91 -10.08
CA ASN A 131 -13.21 14.15 -10.03
C ASN A 131 -12.92 14.71 -11.43
N LEU A 132 -12.61 13.86 -12.41
CA LEU A 132 -12.40 14.29 -13.80
C LEU A 132 -13.67 14.89 -14.41
N LYS A 133 -14.82 14.22 -14.22
CA LYS A 133 -16.11 14.73 -14.68
C LYS A 133 -16.45 16.08 -14.06
N MET A 134 -16.18 16.25 -12.76
CA MET A 134 -16.41 17.52 -12.06
C MET A 134 -15.50 18.65 -12.56
N ALA A 135 -14.25 18.35 -12.90
CA ALA A 135 -13.33 19.34 -13.48
C ALA A 135 -13.81 19.80 -14.86
N GLN A 136 -14.23 18.86 -15.71
CA GLN A 136 -14.77 19.15 -17.04
C GLN A 136 -16.05 19.98 -17.00
N ALA A 137 -16.96 19.70 -16.05
CA ALA A 137 -18.21 20.45 -15.91
C ALA A 137 -18.03 21.90 -15.38
N ARG A 138 -16.83 22.24 -14.90
CA ARG A 138 -16.47 23.59 -14.41
C ARG A 138 -15.73 24.43 -15.46
N THR A 139 -15.42 23.84 -16.61
CA THR A 139 -14.70 24.47 -17.73
C THR A 139 -15.70 24.83 -18.81
#